data_AF-A0A1E7FBM1-F1
#
_entry.id   AF-A0A1E7FBM1-F1
#
_cell.length_a   1.000
_cell.length_b   1.000
_cell.length_c   1.000
_cell.angle_alpha   90.00
_cell.angle_beta   90.00
_cell.angle_gamma   90.00
#
_symmetry.space_group_name_H-M   'P 1'
#
loop_
_entity.id
_entity.type
_entity.pdbx_description
1 polymer ?
#
loop_
_entity_poly.entity_id
_entity_poly.type
_entity_poly.pdbx_seq_one_letter_code
_entity_poly.pdbx_strand_id
1 'polypeptide(L)'
;MISRIVSTRVASRHLISRVNGINSIASPMQFQSRSLSSLDKLRSALEEYKSKNYSQSIPSRFKKDIVCAAKEKETEHVVIEGLQKVVANIGGTHQVSRQDLETIFSEVGSSDGRISCEQMMKLL
;
A
#
# COMPACT_ATOMS: atom_id res chain seq x y z
N MET A 1 -12.84 25.80 43.87
CA MET A 1 -11.57 26.39 43.38
C MET A 1 -10.64 25.27 42.91
N ILE A 2 -9.45 25.61 42.38
CA ILE A 2 -8.66 24.73 41.50
C ILE A 2 -7.48 24.07 42.24
N SER A 3 -7.32 22.75 42.07
CA SER A 3 -6.05 21.97 42.06
C SER A 3 -6.34 20.71 41.20
N ARG A 4 -5.73 20.37 40.06
CA ARG A 4 -4.35 20.44 39.49
C ARG A 4 -3.33 19.49 40.15
N ILE A 5 -2.65 18.73 39.26
CA ILE A 5 -1.29 18.13 39.37
C ILE A 5 -1.14 16.85 40.24
N VAL A 6 -0.28 15.86 39.94
CA VAL A 6 0.14 15.25 38.64
C VAL A 6 0.89 13.90 38.87
N SER A 7 0.72 12.93 37.95
CA SER A 7 1.68 11.88 37.53
C SER A 7 2.28 10.81 38.49
N THR A 8 2.74 9.71 37.87
CA THR A 8 3.68 8.65 38.36
C THR A 8 3.21 7.68 39.46
N ARG A 9 3.66 6.41 39.56
CA ARG A 9 4.34 5.43 38.65
C ARG A 9 4.32 4.03 39.35
N VAL A 10 4.70 2.96 38.64
CA VAL A 10 5.09 1.61 39.17
C VAL A 10 3.93 0.74 39.71
N ALA A 11 3.96 -0.61 39.73
CA ALA A 11 4.24 -1.64 38.71
C ALA A 11 3.94 -3.04 39.32
N SER A 12 3.81 -4.10 38.49
CA SER A 12 3.76 -5.53 38.89
C SER A 12 2.50 -5.98 39.69
N ARG A 13 2.09 -7.25 39.71
CA ARG A 13 2.57 -8.51 39.06
C ARG A 13 1.39 -9.51 38.89
N HIS A 14 1.60 -10.51 38.01
CA HIS A 14 1.16 -11.93 38.05
C HIS A 14 0.05 -12.38 39.05
N LEU A 15 -0.88 -13.31 38.75
CA LEU A 15 -1.02 -14.38 37.74
C LEU A 15 -2.55 -14.61 37.48
N ILE A 16 -3.16 -15.68 36.92
CA ILE A 16 -2.79 -17.07 36.58
C ILE A 16 -3.33 -17.43 35.17
N SER A 17 -2.75 -18.45 34.53
CA SER A 17 -3.18 -19.05 33.25
C SER A 17 -4.53 -19.79 33.29
N ARG A 18 -5.20 -19.91 32.14
CA ARG A 18 -6.03 -21.08 31.80
C ARG A 18 -5.55 -21.68 30.47
N VAL A 19 -5.10 -22.93 30.52
CA VAL A 19 -4.68 -23.71 29.35
C VAL A 19 -5.86 -24.48 28.78
N ASN A 20 -6.06 -24.36 27.48
CA ASN A 20 -6.49 -25.36 26.49
C ASN A 20 -5.99 -24.78 25.15
N GLY A 21 -5.25 -25.49 24.29
CA GLY A 21 -5.65 -26.76 23.71
C GLY A 21 -6.75 -26.47 22.68
N ILE A 22 -6.53 -26.50 21.36
CA ILE A 22 -5.70 -27.40 20.53
C ILE A 22 -5.35 -26.71 19.18
N ASN A 23 -4.32 -27.19 18.46
CA ASN A 23 -3.94 -26.91 17.05
C ASN A 23 -3.42 -25.50 16.63
N SER A 24 -2.08 -25.42 16.56
CA SER A 24 -1.24 -25.02 15.39
C SER A 24 -1.74 -24.08 14.27
N ILE A 25 -0.88 -23.07 14.01
CA ILE A 25 -0.54 -22.45 12.71
C ILE A 25 -1.63 -21.63 11.99
N ALA A 26 -1.60 -20.31 12.23
CA ALA A 26 -1.65 -19.29 11.18
C ALA A 26 -1.00 -18.00 11.71
N SER A 27 -0.10 -17.37 10.95
CA SER A 27 0.57 -16.10 11.32
C SER A 27 -0.09 -14.93 10.56
N PRO A 28 -1.02 -14.16 11.15
CA PRO A 28 -1.85 -13.23 10.37
C PRO A 28 -1.09 -11.97 9.89
N MET A 29 -0.02 -11.58 10.59
CA MET A 29 0.62 -10.27 10.43
C MET A 29 1.60 -10.17 9.25
N GLN A 30 2.11 -11.30 8.71
CA GLN A 30 3.18 -11.24 7.70
C GLN A 30 2.67 -10.79 6.33
N PHE A 31 1.45 -11.17 5.91
CA PHE A 31 0.93 -10.81 4.59
C PHE A 31 0.67 -9.30 4.45
N GLN A 32 -0.09 -8.71 5.38
CA GLN A 32 -0.36 -7.27 5.40
C GLN A 32 0.92 -6.41 5.52
N SER A 33 1.94 -6.87 6.26
CA SER A 33 3.23 -6.16 6.30
C SER A 33 3.94 -6.11 4.95
N ARG A 34 3.73 -7.12 4.10
CA ARG A 34 4.37 -7.23 2.78
C ARG A 34 3.65 -6.36 1.74
N SER A 35 2.32 -6.41 1.69
CA SER A 35 1.52 -5.60 0.77
C SER A 35 1.63 -4.11 1.05
N LEU A 36 1.61 -3.70 2.33
CA LEU A 36 1.89 -2.32 2.73
C LEU A 36 3.30 -1.88 2.28
N SER A 37 4.33 -2.69 2.51
CA SER A 37 5.69 -2.41 2.04
C SER A 37 5.77 -2.31 0.49
N SER A 38 5.06 -3.18 -0.24
CA SER A 38 4.98 -3.13 -1.69
C SER A 38 4.28 -1.86 -2.20
N LEU A 39 3.19 -1.44 -1.56
CA LEU A 39 2.46 -0.22 -1.88
C LEU A 39 3.27 1.05 -1.55
N ASP A 40 4.00 1.05 -0.44
CA ASP A 40 4.82 2.20 -0.04
C ASP A 40 6.08 2.35 -0.93
N LYS A 41 6.66 1.26 -1.44
CA LYS A 41 7.64 1.32 -2.55
C LYS A 41 7.05 1.97 -3.80
N LEU A 42 5.82 1.60 -4.19
CA LEU A 42 5.13 2.16 -5.35
C LEU A 42 4.87 3.66 -5.17
N ARG A 43 4.41 4.07 -3.98
CA ARG A 43 4.26 5.48 -3.61
C ARG A 43 5.59 6.24 -3.63
N SER A 44 6.66 5.66 -3.09
CA SER A 44 8.01 6.24 -3.10
C SER A 44 8.48 6.55 -4.53
N ALA A 45 8.43 5.56 -5.43
CA ALA A 45 8.84 5.75 -6.82
C ALA A 45 7.98 6.80 -7.56
N LEU A 46 6.67 6.83 -7.28
CA LEU A 46 5.75 7.80 -7.86
C LEU A 46 5.95 9.22 -7.31
N GLU A 47 6.18 9.39 -6.01
CA GLU A 47 6.48 10.69 -5.40
C GLU A 47 7.85 11.23 -5.82
N GLU A 48 8.87 10.37 -5.96
CA GLU A 48 10.16 10.76 -6.52
C GLU A 48 10.00 11.27 -7.96
N TYR A 49 9.30 10.53 -8.81
CA TYR A 49 9.02 10.95 -10.19
C TYR A 49 8.17 12.23 -10.24
N LYS A 50 7.16 12.37 -9.38
CA LYS A 50 6.33 13.56 -9.22
C LYS A 50 7.12 14.80 -8.80
N SER A 51 8.03 14.66 -7.84
CA SER A 51 8.88 15.76 -7.37
C SER A 51 9.73 16.37 -8.51
N LYS A 52 10.19 15.54 -9.44
CA LYS A 52 11.05 15.92 -10.57
C LYS A 52 10.26 16.45 -11.78
N ASN A 53 9.08 15.89 -12.08
CA ASN A 53 8.37 16.12 -13.34
C ASN A 53 7.01 16.85 -13.20
N TYR A 54 6.44 16.89 -11.99
CA TYR A 54 5.07 17.35 -11.72
C TYR A 54 5.02 18.43 -10.61
N SER A 55 6.14 19.11 -10.35
CA SER A 55 6.34 20.06 -9.24
C SER A 55 5.38 21.26 -9.19
N GLN A 56 4.83 21.67 -10.33
CA GLN A 56 3.82 22.74 -10.45
C GLN A 56 2.40 22.21 -10.71
N SER A 57 2.17 20.90 -10.63
CA SER A 57 0.87 20.28 -10.96
C SER A 57 -0.04 20.14 -9.74
N ILE A 58 -1.36 20.13 -9.98
CA ILE A 58 -2.35 19.77 -8.97
C ILE A 58 -2.23 18.26 -8.67
N PRO A 59 -2.17 17.80 -7.41
CA PRO A 59 -1.97 16.37 -7.09
C PRO A 59 -2.96 15.39 -7.74
N SER A 60 -4.20 15.83 -8.00
CA SER A 60 -5.22 15.04 -8.69
C SER A 60 -4.97 14.86 -10.19
N ARG A 61 -4.15 15.73 -10.81
CA ARG A 61 -3.71 15.60 -12.21
C ARG A 61 -2.72 14.45 -12.33
N PHE A 62 -1.67 14.46 -11.50
CA PHE A 62 -0.66 13.40 -11.45
C PHE A 62 -1.26 12.00 -11.31
N LYS A 63 -2.15 11.79 -10.32
CA LYS A 63 -2.80 10.49 -10.10
C LYS A 63 -3.62 10.04 -11.32
N LYS A 64 -4.35 10.96 -11.96
CA LYS A 64 -5.11 10.66 -13.20
C LYS A 64 -4.20 10.30 -14.36
N ASP A 65 -3.10 11.02 -14.56
CA ASP A 65 -2.16 10.76 -15.66
C ASP A 65 -1.48 9.38 -15.48
N ILE A 66 -1.11 9.02 -14.24
CA ILE A 66 -0.59 7.68 -13.88
C ILE A 66 -1.62 6.56 -14.09
N VAL A 67 -2.86 6.73 -13.59
CA VAL A 67 -3.93 5.73 -13.77
C VAL A 67 -4.30 5.57 -15.23
N CYS A 68 -4.38 6.66 -16.00
CA CYS A 68 -4.65 6.65 -17.44
C CYS A 68 -3.55 5.89 -18.21
N ALA A 69 -2.28 6.12 -17.88
CA ALA A 69 -1.15 5.42 -18.51
C ALA A 69 -1.06 3.92 -18.14
N ALA A 70 -1.61 3.52 -16.98
CA ALA A 70 -1.68 2.13 -16.54
C ALA A 70 -2.97 1.40 -16.99
N LYS A 71 -3.98 2.13 -17.48
CA LYS A 71 -5.29 1.59 -17.86
C LYS A 71 -5.23 0.70 -19.10
N GLU A 72 -6.04 -0.35 -19.11
CA GLU A 72 -6.38 -1.09 -20.33
C GLU A 72 -7.26 -0.19 -21.24
N LYS A 73 -7.06 -0.22 -22.57
CA LYS A 73 -7.66 0.79 -23.48
C LYS A 73 -9.19 0.80 -23.49
N GLU A 74 -9.80 -0.37 -23.29
CA GLU A 74 -11.23 -0.62 -23.52
C GLU A 74 -12.01 -0.86 -22.21
N THR A 75 -11.35 -0.78 -21.05
CA THR A 75 -11.98 -1.02 -19.73
C THR A 75 -11.60 0.07 -18.72
N GLU A 76 -12.42 0.27 -17.68
CA GLU A 76 -12.10 1.16 -16.54
C GLU A 76 -11.26 0.45 -15.46
N HIS A 77 -10.28 -0.33 -15.92
CA HIS A 77 -9.42 -1.14 -15.07
C HIS A 77 -7.94 -0.95 -15.40
N VAL A 78 -7.13 -1.03 -14.36
CA VAL A 78 -5.67 -1.11 -14.41
C VAL A 78 -5.29 -2.59 -14.33
N VAL A 79 -4.48 -3.03 -15.28
CA VAL A 79 -3.87 -4.37 -15.34
C VAL A 79 -2.41 -4.30 -14.91
N ILE A 80 -1.85 -5.40 -14.42
CA ILE A 80 -0.49 -5.40 -13.85
C ILE A 80 0.58 -5.05 -14.89
N GLU A 81 0.43 -5.48 -16.14
CA GLU A 81 1.31 -5.12 -17.26
C GLU A 81 1.27 -3.61 -17.57
N GLY A 82 0.12 -2.97 -17.33
CA GLY A 82 -0.04 -1.52 -17.51
C GLY A 82 0.72 -0.76 -16.44
N LEU A 83 0.52 -1.11 -15.17
CA LEU A 83 1.25 -0.49 -14.07
C LEU A 83 2.75 -0.79 -14.12
N GLN A 84 3.16 -2.00 -14.51
CA GLN A 84 4.58 -2.36 -14.71
C GLN A 84 5.23 -1.50 -15.81
N LYS A 85 4.52 -1.20 -16.91
CA LYS A 85 5.00 -0.27 -17.95
C LYS A 85 5.14 1.16 -17.42
N VAL A 86 4.19 1.64 -16.60
CA VAL A 86 4.32 2.97 -15.97
C VAL A 86 5.53 3.02 -15.04
N VAL A 87 5.72 2.03 -14.17
CA VAL A 87 6.89 1.90 -13.29
C VAL A 87 8.21 1.88 -14.08
N ALA A 88 8.25 1.21 -15.24
CA ALA A 88 9.41 1.22 -16.13
C ALA A 88 9.64 2.60 -16.76
N ASN A 89 8.60 3.23 -17.29
CA ASN A 89 8.69 4.53 -17.98
C ASN A 89 9.12 5.68 -17.05
N ILE A 90 8.80 5.60 -15.75
CA ILE A 90 9.25 6.57 -14.74
C ILE A 90 10.64 6.25 -14.14
N GLY A 91 11.26 5.13 -14.53
CA GLY A 91 12.55 4.66 -13.99
C GLY A 91 12.47 3.93 -12.64
N GLY A 92 11.27 3.66 -12.13
CA GLY A 92 11.01 3.10 -10.79
C GLY A 92 11.27 1.58 -10.62
N THR A 93 11.74 0.89 -11.66
CA THR A 93 12.01 -0.57 -11.65
C THR A 93 13.04 -1.03 -10.62
N HIS A 94 13.86 -0.12 -10.11
CA HIS A 94 14.82 -0.39 -9.04
C HIS A 94 14.21 -0.32 -7.62
N GLN A 95 13.03 0.30 -7.47
CA GLN A 95 12.28 0.38 -6.20
C GLN A 95 11.12 -0.63 -6.14
N VAL A 96 10.45 -0.88 -7.27
CA VAL A 96 9.23 -1.69 -7.33
C VAL A 96 9.46 -2.90 -8.23
N SER A 97 9.51 -4.09 -7.65
CA SER A 97 9.62 -5.33 -8.41
C SER A 97 8.27 -5.78 -8.99
N ARG A 98 8.27 -6.66 -9.99
CA ARG A 98 7.04 -7.30 -10.47
C ARG A 98 6.30 -8.03 -9.33
N GLN A 99 7.02 -8.66 -8.40
CA GLN A 99 6.41 -9.35 -7.26
C GLN A 99 5.76 -8.38 -6.25
N ASP A 100 6.27 -7.15 -6.12
CA ASP A 100 5.60 -6.10 -5.35
C ASP A 100 4.25 -5.72 -5.98
N LEU A 101 4.21 -5.58 -7.31
CA LEU A 101 2.98 -5.34 -8.05
C LEU A 101 2.00 -6.52 -7.93
N GLU A 102 2.47 -7.76 -8.10
CA GLU A 102 1.66 -8.97 -7.93
C GLU A 102 1.08 -9.07 -6.51
N THR A 103 1.83 -8.65 -5.49
CA THR A 103 1.35 -8.58 -4.10
C THR A 103 0.21 -7.55 -3.95
N ILE A 104 0.38 -6.32 -4.48
CA ILE A 104 -0.66 -5.27 -4.43
C ILE A 104 -1.94 -5.74 -5.15
N PHE A 105 -1.80 -6.34 -6.33
CA PHE A 105 -2.92 -6.85 -7.11
C PHE A 105 -3.62 -8.04 -6.42
N SER A 106 -2.89 -8.88 -5.69
CA SER A 106 -3.49 -10.00 -4.94
C SER A 106 -4.28 -9.58 -3.70
N GLU A 107 -4.06 -8.38 -3.16
CA GLU A 107 -4.75 -7.88 -1.95
C GLU A 107 -5.86 -6.85 -2.27
N VAL A 108 -5.67 -6.00 -3.28
CA VAL A 108 -6.60 -4.89 -3.61
C VAL A 108 -7.29 -5.06 -4.97
N GLY A 109 -6.88 -6.07 -5.75
CA GLY A 109 -7.53 -6.43 -7.01
C GLY A 109 -8.76 -7.33 -6.82
N SER A 110 -9.58 -7.36 -7.87
CA SER A 110 -10.62 -8.37 -8.08
C SER A 110 -10.00 -9.73 -8.41
N SER A 111 -10.79 -10.79 -8.30
CA SER A 111 -10.39 -12.19 -8.56
C SER A 111 -9.97 -12.48 -10.01
N ASP A 112 -10.14 -11.53 -10.93
CA ASP A 112 -9.67 -11.57 -12.32
C ASP A 112 -8.29 -10.91 -12.51
N GLY A 113 -7.65 -10.44 -11.43
CA GLY A 113 -6.33 -9.78 -11.49
C GLY A 113 -6.38 -8.33 -11.96
N ARG A 114 -7.52 -7.64 -11.82
CA ARG A 114 -7.69 -6.22 -12.16
C ARG A 114 -7.95 -5.34 -10.95
N ILE A 115 -7.51 -4.08 -11.00
CA ILE A 115 -7.90 -3.03 -10.03
C ILE A 115 -8.70 -1.96 -10.79
N SER A 116 -9.86 -1.53 -10.31
CA SER A 116 -10.64 -0.47 -10.98
C SER A 116 -9.92 0.89 -10.91
N CYS A 117 -10.15 1.76 -11.90
CA CYS A 117 -9.53 3.09 -11.93
C CYS A 117 -9.85 3.91 -10.66
N GLU A 118 -11.07 3.82 -10.13
CA GLU A 118 -11.44 4.49 -8.87
C GLU A 118 -10.67 3.94 -7.66
N GLN A 119 -10.47 2.62 -7.59
CA GLN A 119 -9.73 2.00 -6.50
C GLN A 119 -8.23 2.34 -6.57
N MET A 120 -7.63 2.34 -7.76
CA MET A 120 -6.25 2.78 -7.95
C MET A 120 -6.07 4.27 -7.56
N MET A 121 -7.03 5.13 -7.91
CA MET A 121 -7.04 6.56 -7.51
C MET A 121 -7.13 6.79 -5.99
N LYS A 122 -7.49 5.76 -5.20
CA LYS A 122 -7.50 5.79 -3.72
C LYS A 122 -6.23 5.20 -3.09
N LEU A 123 -5.49 4.36 -3.82
CA LEU A 123 -4.24 3.75 -3.36
C LEU A 123 -3.05 4.71 -3.49
N LEU A 124 -3.02 5.43 -4.62
CA LEU A 124 -2.10 6.54 -4.91
C LEU A 124 -2.50 7.79 -4.13
#